data_AF-A0A176Z9D1-F1
#
_entry.id   AF-A0A176Z9D1-F1
#
_cell.length_a   1.000
_cell.length_b   1.000
_cell.length_c   1.000
_cell.angle_alpha   90.00
_cell.angle_beta   90.00
_cell.angle_gamma   90.00
#
_symmetry.space_group_name_H-M   'P 1'
#
loop_
_entity.id
_entity.type
_entity.pdbx_description
1 polymer ?
#
loop_
_entity_poly.entity_id
_entity_poly.type
_entity_poly.pdbx_seq_one_letter_code
_entity_poly.pdbx_strand_id
1 'polypeptide(L)'
;MQRAKELVFTTRFVGAEEAERLQLVSRVVPADSLDAEAMKFAAELAEQPTFALAMAKKLFDYALGPSFEDFLDYELMVQPQLNQSADYREGFTSFQEKRPARFTGR
;
A
#
# COMPACT_ATOMS: atom_id res chain seq x y z
N MET A 1 20.35 7.90 -1.66
CA MET A 1 21.05 7.81 -2.97
C MET A 1 22.37 7.04 -2.95
N GLN A 2 23.16 7.03 -1.87
CA GLN A 2 24.48 6.36 -1.84
C GLN A 2 24.39 4.85 -2.14
N ARG A 3 23.52 4.11 -1.42
CA ARG A 3 23.34 2.65 -1.61
C ARG A 3 22.86 2.27 -3.01
N ALA A 4 21.91 3.03 -3.56
CA ALA A 4 21.43 2.82 -4.93
C ALA A 4 22.58 2.94 -5.96
N LYS A 5 23.42 3.98 -5.84
CA LYS A 5 24.58 4.17 -6.75
C LYS A 5 25.61 3.05 -6.61
N GLU A 6 25.91 2.63 -5.38
CA GLU A 6 26.82 1.49 -5.11
C GLU A 6 26.36 0.22 -5.83
N LEU A 7 25.09 -0.16 -5.68
CA LEU A 7 24.53 -1.36 -6.32
C LEU A 7 24.56 -1.27 -7.85
N VAL A 8 24.21 -0.12 -8.42
CA VAL A 8 24.22 0.09 -9.88
C VAL A 8 25.63 0.01 -10.46
N PHE A 9 26.63 0.63 -9.81
CA PHE A 9 28.00 0.65 -10.34
C PHE A 9 28.76 -0.65 -10.12
N THR A 10 28.50 -1.34 -9.02
CA THR A 10 29.20 -2.61 -8.71
C THR A 10 28.54 -3.81 -9.36
N THR A 11 27.25 -3.72 -9.73
CA THR A 11 26.44 -4.84 -10.27
C THR A 11 26.47 -6.10 -9.41
N ARG A 12 26.81 -5.96 -8.12
CA ARG A 12 26.92 -7.10 -7.21
C ARG A 12 25.56 -7.69 -6.92
N PHE A 13 25.52 -9.00 -6.67
CA PHE A 13 24.33 -9.64 -6.16
C PHE A 13 24.04 -9.18 -4.72
N VAL A 14 22.76 -9.10 -4.40
CA VAL A 14 22.24 -8.75 -3.08
C VAL A 14 21.43 -9.95 -2.58
N GLY A 15 21.79 -10.47 -1.41
CA GLY A 15 21.04 -11.55 -0.77
C GLY A 15 19.73 -11.05 -0.17
N ALA A 16 18.80 -11.97 0.13
CA ALA A 16 17.45 -11.63 0.61
C ALA A 16 17.46 -10.75 1.87
N GLU A 17 18.22 -11.14 2.91
CA GLU A 17 18.29 -10.35 4.16
C GLU A 17 18.87 -8.95 3.95
N GLU A 18 19.84 -8.81 3.05
CA GLU A 18 20.37 -7.49 2.72
C GLU A 18 19.34 -6.67 1.94
N ALA A 19 18.61 -7.28 1.01
CA ALA A 19 17.55 -6.62 0.25
C ALA A 19 16.45 -6.07 1.18
N GLU A 20 16.08 -6.82 2.23
CA GLU A 20 15.14 -6.36 3.25
C GLU A 20 15.69 -5.20 4.07
N ARG A 21 16.95 -5.29 4.55
CA ARG A 21 17.62 -4.20 5.29
C ARG A 21 17.76 -2.93 4.45
N LEU A 22 17.93 -3.06 3.13
CA LEU A 22 17.99 -1.96 2.18
C LEU A 22 16.60 -1.48 1.71
N GLN A 23 15.52 -2.11 2.19
CA GLN A 23 14.14 -1.84 1.78
C GLN A 23 13.88 -2.00 0.27
N LEU A 24 14.65 -2.88 -0.39
CA LEU A 24 14.39 -3.31 -1.77
C LEU A 24 13.23 -4.30 -1.87
N VAL A 25 13.04 -5.07 -0.79
CA VAL A 25 11.87 -5.94 -0.58
C VAL A 25 11.26 -5.61 0.77
N SER A 26 9.96 -5.82 0.92
CA SER A 26 9.22 -5.48 2.15
C SER A 26 9.30 -6.56 3.23
N ARG A 27 9.55 -7.82 2.85
CA ARG A 27 9.64 -8.97 3.76
C ARG A 27 10.47 -10.09 3.14
N VAL A 28 11.22 -10.82 3.97
CA VAL A 28 11.84 -12.10 3.61
C VAL A 28 11.17 -13.24 4.35
N VAL A 29 10.90 -14.34 3.64
CA VAL A 29 10.26 -15.55 4.17
C VAL A 29 10.99 -16.81 3.67
N PRO A 30 10.80 -17.98 4.30
CA PRO A 30 11.29 -19.24 3.76
C PRO A 30 10.80 -19.46 2.33
N ALA A 31 11.67 -20.00 1.47
CA ALA A 31 11.40 -20.13 0.03
C ALA A 31 10.17 -20.99 -0.28
N ASP A 32 9.93 -22.04 0.51
CA ASP A 32 8.77 -22.93 0.40
C ASP A 32 7.45 -22.29 0.84
N SER A 33 7.52 -21.12 1.50
CA SER A 33 6.38 -20.40 2.06
C SER A 33 6.05 -19.13 1.27
N LEU A 34 6.84 -18.77 0.24
CA LEU A 34 6.72 -17.51 -0.49
C LEU A 34 5.31 -17.30 -1.06
N ASP A 35 4.79 -18.28 -1.80
CA ASP A 35 3.48 -18.18 -2.44
C ASP A 35 2.35 -18.11 -1.41
N ALA A 36 2.45 -18.88 -0.33
CA ALA A 36 1.46 -18.91 0.73
C ALA A 36 1.39 -17.55 1.47
N GLU A 37 2.54 -16.99 1.83
CA GLU A 37 2.62 -15.68 2.51
C GLU A 37 2.18 -14.53 1.59
N ALA A 38 2.56 -14.57 0.31
CA ALA A 38 2.14 -13.58 -0.67
C ALA A 38 0.62 -13.60 -0.89
N MET A 39 0.03 -14.80 -1.04
CA MET A 39 -1.41 -14.95 -1.21
C MET A 39 -2.20 -14.58 0.04
N LYS A 40 -1.68 -14.92 1.22
CA LYS A 40 -2.25 -14.49 2.50
C LYS A 40 -2.30 -12.98 2.59
N PHE A 41 -1.19 -12.29 2.31
CA PHE A 41 -1.14 -10.83 2.33
C PHE A 41 -2.08 -10.21 1.29
N ALA A 42 -2.15 -10.79 0.08
CA ALA A 42 -3.10 -10.34 -0.94
C ALA A 42 -4.55 -10.51 -0.51
N ALA A 43 -4.89 -11.61 0.17
CA ALA A 43 -6.23 -11.84 0.72
C ALA A 43 -6.58 -10.82 1.81
N GLU A 44 -5.64 -10.53 2.73
CA GLU A 44 -5.82 -9.49 3.76
C GLU A 44 -6.07 -8.09 3.16
N LEU A 45 -5.44 -7.76 2.02
CA LEU A 45 -5.70 -6.52 1.29
C LEU A 45 -7.03 -6.56 0.52
N ALA A 46 -7.44 -7.73 0.02
CA ALA A 46 -8.70 -7.88 -0.70
C ALA A 46 -9.93 -7.76 0.22
N GLU A 47 -9.77 -8.08 1.51
CA GLU A 47 -10.81 -7.92 2.53
C GLU A 47 -10.98 -6.46 3.02
N GLN A 48 -10.08 -5.57 2.65
CA GLN A 48 -10.10 -4.15 2.99
C GLN A 48 -10.94 -3.30 2.00
N PRO A 49 -11.17 -2.00 2.24
CA PRO A 49 -11.87 -1.14 1.28
C PRO A 49 -10.99 -0.90 0.04
N THR A 50 -11.05 -1.82 -0.93
CA THR A 50 -10.12 -1.88 -2.07
C THR A 50 -10.16 -0.63 -2.96
N PHE A 51 -11.29 0.07 -3.04
CA PHE A 51 -11.35 1.37 -3.72
C PHE A 51 -10.50 2.43 -3.01
N ALA A 52 -10.56 2.49 -1.68
CA ALA A 52 -9.74 3.39 -0.89
C ALA A 52 -8.25 3.04 -0.99
N LEU A 53 -7.90 1.76 -0.94
CA LEU A 53 -6.53 1.30 -1.15
C LEU A 53 -5.98 1.69 -2.53
N ALA A 54 -6.80 1.57 -3.58
CA ALA A 54 -6.42 1.97 -4.93
C ALA A 54 -6.16 3.48 -5.04
N MET A 55 -6.99 4.30 -4.38
CA MET A 55 -6.78 5.75 -4.34
C MET A 55 -5.56 6.15 -3.51
N ALA A 56 -5.33 5.50 -2.36
CA ALA A 56 -4.14 5.71 -1.55
C ALA A 56 -2.86 5.38 -2.34
N LYS A 57 -2.85 4.27 -3.09
CA LYS A 57 -1.73 3.92 -3.96
C LYS A 57 -1.42 5.04 -4.98
N LYS A 58 -2.45 5.58 -5.64
CA LYS A 58 -2.29 6.68 -6.60
C LYS A 58 -1.76 7.95 -5.93
N LEU A 59 -2.20 8.25 -4.72
CA LEU A 59 -1.70 9.40 -3.95
C LEU A 59 -0.21 9.24 -3.63
N PHE A 60 0.23 8.07 -3.17
CA PHE A 60 1.65 7.82 -2.92
C PHE A 60 2.50 7.88 -4.18
N ASP A 61 2.00 7.34 -5.30
CA ASP A 61 2.70 7.43 -6.58
C ASP A 61 2.83 8.90 -7.03
N TYR A 62 1.78 9.71 -6.81
CA TYR A 62 1.79 11.14 -7.12
C TYR A 62 2.73 11.92 -6.20
N ALA A 63 2.81 11.61 -4.90
CA ALA A 63 3.57 12.37 -3.90
C ALA A 63 5.08 12.53 -4.18
N LEU A 64 5.66 11.72 -5.09
CA LEU A 64 7.09 11.72 -5.38
C LEU A 64 7.55 12.83 -6.33
N GLY A 65 6.63 13.49 -7.05
CA GLY A 65 6.95 14.48 -8.08
C GLY A 65 6.63 15.95 -7.75
N PRO A 66 5.41 16.29 -7.30
CA PRO A 66 4.88 17.64 -7.24
C PRO A 66 5.31 18.37 -5.96
N SER A 67 4.90 19.64 -5.83
CA SER A 67 5.04 20.36 -4.56
C SER A 67 4.12 19.77 -3.48
N PHE A 68 4.38 20.11 -2.22
CA PHE A 68 3.53 19.66 -1.12
C PHE A 68 2.11 20.23 -1.26
N GLU A 69 2.00 21.48 -1.69
CA GLU A 69 0.74 22.18 -1.94
C GLU A 69 -0.08 21.48 -3.05
N ASP A 70 0.57 21.16 -4.17
CA ASP A 70 -0.07 20.43 -5.28
C ASP A 70 -0.54 19.02 -4.85
N PHE A 71 0.23 18.35 -3.98
CA PHE A 71 -0.17 17.07 -3.41
C PHE A 71 -1.43 17.21 -2.54
N LEU A 72 -1.47 18.22 -1.67
CA LEU A 72 -2.64 18.47 -0.81
C LEU A 72 -3.89 18.82 -1.62
N ASP A 73 -3.75 19.63 -2.67
CA ASP A 73 -4.86 19.94 -3.58
C ASP A 73 -5.38 18.66 -4.27
N TYR A 74 -4.48 17.77 -4.70
CA TYR A 74 -4.87 16.50 -5.28
C TYR A 74 -5.55 15.57 -4.26
N GLU A 75 -5.04 15.47 -3.04
CA GLU A 75 -5.66 14.71 -1.95
C GLU A 75 -7.07 15.23 -1.63
N LEU A 76 -7.24 16.56 -1.59
CA LEU A 76 -8.52 17.21 -1.37
C LEU A 76 -9.56 16.84 -2.45
N MET A 77 -9.14 16.62 -3.70
CA MET A 77 -10.02 16.17 -4.79
C MET A 77 -10.39 14.68 -4.69
N VAL A 78 -9.55 13.86 -4.07
CA VAL A 78 -9.77 12.42 -3.89
C VAL A 78 -10.72 12.14 -2.73
N GLN A 79 -10.59 12.88 -1.62
CA GLN A 79 -11.34 12.61 -0.39
C GLN A 79 -12.88 12.57 -0.56
N PRO A 80 -13.53 13.47 -1.33
CA PRO A 80 -14.97 13.41 -1.56
C PRO A 80 -15.43 12.13 -2.29
N GLN A 81 -14.57 11.54 -3.12
CA GLN A 81 -14.87 10.30 -3.84
C GLN A 81 -14.87 9.12 -2.86
N LEU A 82 -13.91 9.11 -1.92
CA LEU A 82 -13.84 8.11 -0.86
C LEU A 82 -15.04 8.22 0.08
N ASN A 83 -15.38 9.44 0.51
CA ASN A 83 -16.47 9.67 1.46
C ASN A 83 -17.85 9.26 0.90
N GLN A 84 -18.02 9.26 -0.42
CA GLN A 84 -19.25 8.85 -1.10
C GLN A 84 -19.34 7.34 -1.32
N SER A 85 -18.26 6.58 -1.10
CA SER A 85 -18.24 5.13 -1.27
C SER A 85 -19.19 4.42 -0.30
N ALA A 86 -19.66 3.23 -0.69
CA ALA A 86 -20.42 2.36 0.20
C ALA A 86 -19.54 1.88 1.36
N ASP A 87 -18.26 1.60 1.08
CA ASP A 87 -17.28 1.13 2.05
C ASP A 87 -16.98 2.17 3.14
N TYR A 88 -17.00 3.47 2.82
CA TYR A 88 -16.86 4.53 3.84
C TYR A 88 -18.02 4.48 4.86
N ARG A 89 -19.26 4.35 4.37
CA ARG A 89 -20.44 4.22 5.23
C ARG A 89 -20.38 2.94 6.06
N GLU A 90 -20.04 1.83 5.45
CA GLU A 90 -19.88 0.55 6.15
C GLU A 90 -18.78 0.58 7.20
N GLY A 91 -17.63 1.22 6.91
CA GLY A 91 -16.55 1.39 7.88
C GLY A 91 -17.03 2.17 9.11
N PHE A 92 -17.78 3.26 8.90
CA PHE A 92 -18.34 4.04 9.99
C PHE A 92 -19.42 3.28 10.78
N THR A 93 -20.32 2.58 10.10
CA THR A 93 -21.39 1.79 10.73
C THR A 93 -20.83 0.61 11.52
N SER A 94 -19.96 -0.19 10.92
CA SER A 94 -19.34 -1.36 11.57
C SER A 94 -18.53 -0.97 12.81
N PHE A 95 -17.84 0.18 12.77
CA PHE A 95 -17.14 0.73 13.92
C PHE A 95 -18.09 1.08 15.07
N GLN A 96 -19.19 1.80 14.80
CA GLN A 96 -20.19 2.13 15.82
C GLN A 96 -20.87 0.88 16.40
N GLU A 97 -21.14 -0.10 15.55
CA GLU A 97 -21.77 -1.38 15.92
C GLU A 97 -20.80 -2.39 16.55
N LYS A 98 -19.49 -2.07 16.59
CA LYS A 98 -18.42 -2.95 17.10
C LYS A 98 -18.41 -4.34 16.46
N ARG A 99 -18.66 -4.40 15.15
CA ARG A 99 -18.63 -5.64 14.37
C ARG A 99 -17.55 -5.56 13.28
N PRO A 100 -17.13 -6.71 12.71
CA PRO A 100 -16.30 -6.70 11.52
C PRO A 100 -16.99 -5.97 10.36
N ALA A 101 -16.22 -5.14 9.66
CA ALA A 101 -16.66 -4.46 8.44
C ALA A 101 -16.77 -5.46 7.28
N ARG A 102 -17.69 -5.19 6.35
CA ARG A 102 -17.89 -5.96 5.12
C ARG A 102 -17.70 -5.07 3.90
N PHE A 103 -16.47 -4.92 3.46
CA PHE A 103 -16.14 -4.09 2.31
C PHE A 103 -16.48 -4.78 0.99
N THR A 104 -16.89 -3.98 0.01
CA THR A 104 -17.31 -4.42 -1.33
C THR A 104 -16.50 -3.78 -2.45
N GLY A 105 -15.58 -2.87 -2.12
CA GLY A 105 -14.72 -2.16 -3.07
C GLY A 105 -15.45 -1.05 -3.83
N ARG A 106 -16.51 -0.48 -3.26
CA ARG A 106 -17.37 0.53 -3.90
C ARG A 106 -17.79 1.62 -2.94
#